data_AF-A0A3B9UZD7-F1
#
_entry.id   AF-A0A3B9UZD7-F1
#
_cell.length_a   1.000
_cell.length_b   1.000
_cell.length_c   1.000
_cell.angle_alpha   90.00
_cell.angle_beta   90.00
_cell.angle_gamma   90.00
#
_symmetry.space_group_name_H-M   'P 1'
#
loop_
_entity.id
_entity.type
_entity.pdbx_description
1 polymer ?
#
loop_
_entity_poly.entity_id
_entity_poly.type
_entity_poly.pdbx_seq_one_letter_code
_entity_poly.pdbx_strand_id
1 'polypeptide(L)'
;MENKDNTKLKYKNMINVLVIGAGDAGALIIKEIKKHADLNYNIIGFIDDDSEKKGKRINGIKILGGRKDIIKICEDYDVKEIILTMPSSDLKTKTEILNICK
;
A
#
# COMPACT_ATOMS: atom_id res chain seq x y z
N MET A 1 25.29 32.23 -18.36
CA MET A 1 23.99 31.85 -17.79
C MET A 1 23.58 30.54 -18.45
N GLU A 2 23.76 29.43 -17.75
CA GLU A 2 23.11 28.14 -18.05
C GLU A 2 22.98 27.46 -16.68
N ASN A 3 21.73 27.33 -16.21
CA ASN A 3 21.41 26.84 -14.87
C ASN A 3 21.69 25.34 -14.76
N LYS A 4 22.61 24.98 -13.86
CA LYS A 4 23.02 23.61 -13.52
C LYS A 4 22.03 22.91 -12.55
N ASP A 5 20.73 23.16 -12.68
CA ASP A 5 19.71 22.65 -11.73
C ASP A 5 18.90 21.44 -12.27
N ASN A 6 19.19 20.94 -13.46
CA ASN A 6 18.43 19.84 -14.08
C ASN A 6 18.84 18.42 -13.63
N THR A 7 19.79 18.26 -12.71
CA THR A 7 20.26 16.94 -12.25
C THR A 7 19.60 16.45 -10.95
N LYS A 8 18.86 17.31 -10.23
CA LYS A 8 18.22 16.95 -8.94
C LYS A 8 16.87 16.24 -9.04
N LEU A 9 16.25 16.16 -10.22
CA LEU A 9 15.03 15.35 -10.40
C LEU A 9 15.28 13.83 -10.40
N LYS A 10 16.54 13.38 -10.29
CA LYS A 10 16.92 11.99 -10.64
C LYS A 10 16.69 10.91 -9.57
N TYR A 11 16.26 11.24 -8.35
CA TYR A 11 15.78 10.24 -7.38
C TYR A 11 14.73 10.87 -6.46
N LYS A 12 13.49 10.97 -6.93
CA LYS A 12 12.38 11.22 -6.02
C LYS A 12 12.23 9.94 -5.19
N ASN A 13 12.63 10.00 -3.92
CA ASN A 13 12.65 8.83 -3.05
C ASN A 13 11.20 8.34 -2.87
N MET A 14 10.86 7.22 -3.49
CA MET A 14 9.52 6.67 -3.38
C MET A 14 9.37 5.96 -2.04
N ILE A 15 8.20 6.12 -1.43
CA ILE A 15 7.82 5.45 -0.19
C ILE A 15 7.10 4.17 -0.58
N ASN A 16 7.64 3.02 -0.18
CA ASN A 16 6.98 1.74 -0.40
C ASN A 16 5.80 1.62 0.58
N VAL A 17 4.60 1.48 0.02
CA VAL A 17 3.34 1.46 0.78
C VAL A 17 2.62 0.14 0.60
N LEU A 18 2.17 -0.44 1.72
CA LEU A 18 1.28 -1.59 1.74
C LEU A 18 -0.14 -1.15 2.09
N VAL A 19 -1.15 -1.66 1.40
CA VAL A 19 -2.55 -1.30 1.66
C VAL A 19 -3.30 -2.49 2.26
N ILE A 20 -3.92 -2.30 3.42
CA ILE A 20 -4.72 -3.33 4.09
C ILE A 20 -6.20 -3.10 3.78
N GLY A 21 -6.88 -4.11 3.26
CA GLY A 21 -8.26 -4.06 2.78
C GLY A 21 -8.33 -3.92 1.25
N ALA A 22 -8.69 -4.99 0.55
CA ALA A 22 -8.85 -5.02 -0.89
C ALA A 22 -10.35 -4.92 -1.26
N GLY A 23 -11.01 -3.90 -0.72
CA GLY A 23 -12.41 -3.55 -1.00
C GLY A 23 -12.53 -2.22 -1.75
N ASP A 24 -13.74 -1.66 -1.78
CA ASP A 24 -14.02 -0.41 -2.51
C ASP A 24 -13.21 0.79 -1.99
N ALA A 25 -13.01 0.88 -0.67
CA ALA A 25 -12.19 1.93 -0.06
C ALA A 25 -10.72 1.83 -0.52
N GLY A 26 -10.16 0.61 -0.52
CA GLY A 26 -8.82 0.35 -1.06
C GLY A 26 -8.72 0.70 -2.54
N ALA A 27 -9.72 0.32 -3.34
CA ALA A 27 -9.78 0.67 -4.76
C ALA A 27 -9.82 2.20 -4.98
N LEU A 28 -10.60 2.93 -4.17
CA LEU A 28 -10.69 4.39 -4.25
C LEU A 28 -9.36 5.06 -3.93
N ILE A 29 -8.69 4.64 -2.85
CA ILE A 29 -7.37 5.17 -2.47
C ILE A 29 -6.34 4.96 -3.58
N ILE A 30 -6.31 3.79 -4.22
CA ILE A 30 -5.39 3.56 -5.35
C ILE A 30 -5.68 4.49 -6.52
N LYS A 31 -6.95 4.76 -6.84
CA LYS A 31 -7.30 5.71 -7.89
C LYS A 31 -6.81 7.11 -7.54
N GLU A 32 -6.93 7.52 -6.29
CA GLU A 32 -6.52 8.84 -5.84
C GLU A 32 -5.00 9.01 -5.84
N ILE A 33 -4.26 8.04 -5.28
CA ILE A 33 -2.79 8.04 -5.31
C ILE A 33 -2.26 8.11 -6.75
N LYS A 34 -2.91 7.40 -7.69
CA LYS A 34 -2.52 7.45 -9.11
C LYS A 34 -2.75 8.80 -9.78
N LYS A 35 -3.70 9.61 -9.31
CA LYS A 35 -3.89 10.99 -9.81
C LYS A 35 -2.85 11.94 -9.24
N HIS A 36 -2.33 11.66 -8.06
CA HIS A 36 -1.39 12.49 -7.31
C HIS A 36 0.02 11.90 -7.32
N ALA A 37 0.65 11.91 -8.50
CA ALA A 37 2.02 11.42 -8.68
C ALA A 37 3.06 12.20 -7.82
N ASP A 38 2.68 13.36 -7.29
CA ASP A 38 3.49 14.15 -6.38
C ASP A 38 3.70 13.49 -5.00
N LEU A 39 2.84 12.56 -4.59
CA LEU A 39 2.89 11.83 -3.31
C LEU A 39 4.07 10.86 -3.16
N ASN A 40 4.68 10.41 -4.28
CA ASN A 40 5.83 9.47 -4.28
C ASN A 40 5.54 8.11 -3.65
N TYR A 41 4.29 7.65 -3.69
CA TYR A 41 3.95 6.33 -3.20
C TYR A 41 4.19 5.26 -4.26
N ASN A 42 4.98 4.26 -3.89
CA ASN A 42 5.11 3.01 -4.61
C ASN A 42 4.25 1.95 -3.92
N ILE A 43 3.09 1.63 -4.51
CA ILE A 43 2.16 0.66 -3.92
C ILE A 43 2.68 -0.76 -4.16
N ILE A 44 3.15 -1.40 -3.09
CA ILE A 44 3.69 -2.77 -3.13
C ILE A 44 2.59 -3.79 -3.39
N GLY A 45 1.45 -3.62 -2.73
CA GLY A 45 0.33 -4.54 -2.88
C GLY A 45 -0.78 -4.32 -1.88
N PHE A 46 -1.78 -5.17 -1.99
CA PHE A 46 -2.87 -5.28 -1.03
C PHE A 46 -2.68 -6.48 -0.10
N ILE A 47 -3.19 -6.35 1.12
CA ILE A 47 -3.44 -7.42 2.06
C ILE A 47 -4.95 -7.52 2.29
N ASP A 48 -5.51 -8.71 2.20
CA ASP A 48 -6.92 -8.98 2.49
C ASP A 48 -7.06 -10.43 2.99
N ASP A 49 -7.82 -10.65 4.06
CA ASP A 49 -8.00 -11.98 4.64
C ASP A 49 -8.97 -12.86 3.85
N ASP A 50 -9.71 -12.28 2.90
CA ASP A 50 -10.49 -13.04 1.96
C ASP A 50 -9.57 -13.84 1.02
N SER A 51 -9.44 -15.13 1.35
CA SER A 51 -8.60 -16.07 0.61
C SER A 51 -8.99 -16.19 -0.87
N GLU A 52 -10.25 -15.95 -1.23
CA GLU A 52 -10.70 -15.99 -2.62
C GLU A 52 -10.16 -14.81 -3.44
N LYS A 53 -9.70 -13.74 -2.78
CA LYS A 53 -9.09 -12.59 -3.44
C LYS A 53 -7.60 -12.74 -3.67
N LYS A 54 -6.92 -13.69 -3.00
CA LYS A 54 -5.46 -13.85 -3.11
C LYS A 54 -5.03 -14.02 -4.57
N GLY A 55 -4.02 -13.25 -4.97
CA GLY A 55 -3.51 -13.26 -6.35
C GLY A 55 -4.34 -12.46 -7.37
N LYS A 56 -5.58 -12.07 -7.05
CA LYS A 56 -6.35 -11.13 -7.87
C LYS A 56 -5.73 -9.73 -7.82
N ARG A 57 -6.20 -8.86 -8.72
CA ARG A 57 -5.74 -7.46 -8.80
C ARG A 57 -6.91 -6.49 -8.66
N ILE A 58 -6.66 -5.37 -7.98
CA ILE A 58 -7.57 -4.22 -7.89
C ILE A 58 -6.84 -3.01 -8.46
N ASN A 59 -7.44 -2.37 -9.47
CA ASN A 59 -6.81 -1.25 -10.19
C ASN A 59 -5.36 -1.54 -10.62
N GLY A 60 -5.08 -2.79 -11.02
CA GLY A 60 -3.76 -3.25 -11.44
C GLY A 60 -2.80 -3.64 -10.30
N ILE A 61 -3.15 -3.41 -9.03
CA ILE A 61 -2.32 -3.76 -7.86
C ILE A 61 -2.71 -5.15 -7.35
N LYS A 62 -1.73 -6.02 -7.07
CA LYS A 62 -1.95 -7.42 -6.66
C LYS A 62 -2.28 -7.52 -5.18
N ILE A 63 -3.15 -8.48 -4.84
CA ILE A 63 -3.39 -8.92 -3.46
C ILE A 63 -2.35 -10.00 -3.13
N LEU A 64 -1.41 -9.65 -2.26
CA LEU A 64 -0.20 -10.43 -1.99
C LEU A 64 -0.44 -11.57 -1.00
N GLY A 65 -1.38 -11.37 -0.08
CA GLY A 65 -1.66 -12.32 1.00
C GLY A 65 -2.71 -11.81 1.97
N GLY A 66 -2.85 -12.53 3.09
CA GLY A 66 -3.68 -12.16 4.23
C GLY A 66 -2.87 -11.53 5.35
N ARG A 67 -3.50 -11.24 6.49
CA ARG A 67 -2.84 -10.52 7.60
C ARG A 67 -1.58 -11.20 8.14
N LYS A 68 -1.50 -12.53 8.03
CA LYS A 68 -0.33 -13.32 8.46
C LYS A 68 0.91 -13.07 7.61
N ASP A 69 0.73 -12.53 6.40
CA ASP A 69 1.82 -12.25 5.46
C ASP A 69 2.38 -10.82 5.64
N ILE A 70 1.76 -9.96 6.47
CA ILE A 70 2.11 -8.53 6.60
C ILE A 70 3.60 -8.33 6.94
N ILE A 71 4.08 -8.95 8.02
CA ILE A 71 5.47 -8.77 8.49
C ILE A 71 6.47 -9.16 7.39
N LYS A 72 6.30 -10.37 6.84
CA LYS A 72 7.18 -10.90 5.79
C LYS A 72 7.19 -9.99 4.55
N ILE A 73 6.03 -9.48 4.13
CA ILE A 73 5.93 -8.57 2.98
C ILE A 73 6.58 -7.22 3.30
N CYS A 74 6.43 -6.70 4.52
CA CYS A 74 7.09 -5.46 4.91
C CYS A 74 8.61 -5.59 4.85
N GLU A 75 9.16 -6.71 5.32
CA GLU A 75 10.59 -7.03 5.24
C GLU A 75 11.06 -7.22 3.79
N ASP A 76 10.38 -8.08 3.03
CA ASP A 76 10.76 -8.45 1.65
C ASP A 76 10.76 -7.23 0.69
N TYR A 77 9.90 -6.24 0.93
CA TYR A 77 9.70 -5.09 0.04
C TYR A 77 10.11 -3.75 0.67
N ASP A 78 10.76 -3.76 1.83
CA ASP A 78 11.15 -2.55 2.57
C ASP A 78 10.00 -1.53 2.71
N VAL A 79 8.83 -2.01 3.12
CA VAL A 79 7.63 -1.17 3.30
C VAL A 79 7.89 -0.15 4.40
N LYS A 80 7.62 1.12 4.10
CA LYS A 80 7.79 2.25 5.04
C LYS A 80 6.47 2.76 5.60
N GLU A 81 5.38 2.59 4.87
CA GLU A 81 4.06 3.03 5.29
C GLU A 81 2.99 1.97 5.03
N ILE A 82 1.98 1.92 5.90
CA ILE A 82 0.82 1.05 5.77
C ILE A 82 -0.44 1.90 5.77
N ILE A 83 -1.30 1.72 4.78
CA ILE A 83 -2.61 2.38 4.70
C ILE A 83 -3.70 1.37 5.04
N LEU A 84 -4.48 1.64 6.07
CA LEU A 84 -5.62 0.80 6.47
C LEU A 84 -6.92 1.31 5.80
N THR A 85 -7.50 0.51 4.91
CA THR A 85 -8.71 0.83 4.14
C THR A 85 -9.87 -0.10 4.46
N MET A 86 -10.15 -0.25 5.76
CA MET A 86 -11.14 -1.20 6.29
C MET A 86 -12.25 -0.51 7.09
N PRO A 87 -12.99 0.48 6.52
CA PRO A 87 -13.97 1.25 7.28
C PRO A 87 -15.08 0.37 7.87
N SER A 88 -15.54 -0.63 7.12
CA SER A 88 -16.61 -1.55 7.49
C SER A 88 -16.20 -2.70 8.41
N SER A 89 -14.90 -2.90 8.66
CA SER A 89 -14.45 -3.97 9.56
C SER A 89 -14.71 -3.64 11.02
N ASP A 90 -14.97 -4.68 11.81
CA ASP A 90 -15.17 -4.53 13.26
C ASP A 90 -13.90 -4.05 13.98
N LEU A 91 -14.08 -3.55 15.21
CA LEU A 91 -13.00 -3.02 16.03
C LEU A 91 -11.96 -4.08 16.38
N LYS A 92 -12.38 -5.33 16.58
CA LYS A 92 -11.50 -6.45 16.92
C LYS A 92 -10.49 -6.69 15.80
N THR A 93 -10.98 -6.81 14.57
CA THR A 93 -10.18 -7.00 13.37
C THR A 93 -9.21 -5.83 13.16
N LYS A 94 -9.69 -4.58 13.27
CA LYS A 94 -8.82 -3.39 13.17
C LYS A 94 -7.71 -3.43 14.23
N THR A 95 -8.03 -3.77 15.47
CA THR A 95 -7.06 -3.86 16.57
C THR A 95 -6.04 -4.97 16.34
N GLU A 96 -6.47 -6.13 15.85
CA GLU A 96 -5.57 -7.23 15.48
C GLU A 96 -4.59 -6.82 14.38
N ILE A 97 -5.05 -6.14 13.32
CA ILE A 97 -4.17 -5.60 12.28
C ILE A 97 -3.19 -4.56 12.86
N LEU A 98 -3.68 -3.60 13.66
CA LEU A 98 -2.82 -2.59 14.26
C LEU A 98 -1.76 -3.20 15.18
N ASN A 99 -2.07 -4.30 15.87
CA ASN A 99 -1.10 -5.01 16.71
C ASN A 99 -0.04 -5.75 15.90
N ILE A 100 -0.34 -6.18 14.67
CA ILE A 100 0.66 -6.75 13.76
C ILE A 100 1.64 -5.66 13.31
N CYS A 101 1.16 -4.45 13.06
CA CYS A 101 1.97 -3.34 12.54
C CYS A 101 2.77 -2.55 13.60
N LYS A 102 2.88 -3.07 14.83
CA LYS A 102 3.60 -2.41 15.94
C LYS A 102 5.11 -2.58 15.86
#